data_AF-A0A4P5VE42-F1
#
_entry.id   AF-A0A4P5VE42-F1
#
_cell.length_a   1.000
_cell.length_b   1.000
_cell.length_c   1.000
_cell.angle_alpha   90.00
_cell.angle_beta   90.00
_cell.angle_gamma   90.00
#
_symmetry.space_group_name_H-M   'P 1'
#
loop_
_entity.id
_entity.type
_entity.pdbx_description
1 polymer ?
#
loop_
_entity_poly.entity_id
_entity_poly.type
_entity_poly.pdbx_seq_one_letter_code
_entity_poly.pdbx_strand_id
1 'polypeptide(L)'
;MTALPPPQTPLYNHPLPALEQWLVELGALQAAPHSCHWRLERPGWTATLEWDVEELSVRWSGADGEVQRQFPYGFSRADVEAAILAGP
;
A
#
# COMPACT_ATOMS: atom_id res chain seq x y z
N MET A 1 -14.44 7.70 12.48
CA MET A 1 -13.30 7.28 13.33
C MET A 1 -13.20 5.78 13.24
N THR A 2 -12.71 5.27 12.11
CA THR A 2 -12.58 3.82 11.88
C THR A 2 -11.23 3.44 12.46
N ALA A 3 -11.25 2.87 13.67
CA ALA A 3 -10.03 2.42 14.33
C ALA A 3 -9.38 1.32 13.48
N LEU A 4 -8.22 1.63 12.91
CA LEU A 4 -7.40 0.63 12.22
C LEU A 4 -7.07 -0.48 13.23
N PRO A 5 -7.27 -1.76 12.89
CA PRO A 5 -6.78 -2.87 13.69
C PRO A 5 -5.25 -2.75 13.89
N PRO A 6 -4.69 -3.49 14.87
CA PRO A 6 -3.27 -3.42 15.17
C PRO A 6 -2.41 -3.58 13.90
N PRO A 7 -1.32 -2.81 13.74
CA PRO A 7 -0.43 -2.92 12.58
C PRO A 7 0.15 -4.33 12.36
N GLN A 8 0.20 -5.15 13.41
CA GLN A 8 0.66 -6.53 13.36
C GLN A 8 -0.36 -7.49 12.74
N THR A 9 -1.63 -7.09 12.64
CA THR A 9 -2.66 -7.93 12.06
C THR A 9 -2.45 -8.05 10.54
N PRO A 10 -2.53 -9.27 9.97
CA PRO A 10 -2.35 -9.49 8.54
C PRO A 10 -3.42 -8.81 7.71
N LEU A 11 -3.07 -8.34 6.51
CA LEU A 11 -3.94 -7.56 5.61
C LEU A 11 -5.31 -8.22 5.39
N TYR A 12 -5.38 -9.55 5.27
CA TYR A 12 -6.64 -10.26 5.03
C TYR A 12 -7.68 -10.07 6.15
N ASN A 13 -7.23 -9.73 7.36
CA ASN A 13 -8.09 -9.55 8.51
C ASN A 13 -8.57 -8.10 8.66
N HIS A 14 -8.09 -7.19 7.80
CA HIS A 14 -8.55 -5.81 7.73
C HIS A 14 -9.62 -5.69 6.64
N PRO A 15 -10.73 -4.97 6.91
CA PRO A 15 -11.71 -4.69 5.87
C PRO A 15 -11.11 -3.73 4.84
N LEU A 16 -11.44 -3.90 3.54
CA LEU A 16 -10.92 -3.07 2.44
C LEU A 16 -11.01 -1.55 2.72
N PRO A 17 -12.13 -1.00 3.25
CA PRO A 17 -12.20 0.43 3.59
C PRO A 17 -11.16 0.91 4.60
N ALA A 18 -10.72 0.04 5.51
CA ALA A 18 -9.66 0.35 6.47
C ALA A 18 -8.29 0.41 5.78
N LEU A 19 -8.05 -0.50 4.85
CA LEU A 19 -6.83 -0.52 4.03
C LEU A 19 -6.74 0.70 3.10
N GLU A 20 -7.85 1.07 2.47
CA GLU A 20 -7.96 2.30 1.67
C GLU A 20 -7.69 3.54 2.53
N GLN A 21 -8.30 3.64 3.71
CA GLN A 21 -8.08 4.75 4.64
C GLN A 21 -6.62 4.83 5.10
N TRP A 22 -5.99 3.69 5.38
CA TRP A 22 -4.57 3.62 5.70
C TRP A 22 -3.67 4.17 4.58
N LEU A 23 -3.97 3.85 3.31
CA LEU A 23 -3.23 4.41 2.18
C LEU A 23 -3.42 5.93 2.07
N VAL A 24 -4.62 6.43 2.31
CA VAL A 24 -4.88 7.89 2.39
C VAL A 24 -4.03 8.52 3.49
N GLU A 25 -3.93 7.90 4.66
CA GLU A 25 -3.11 8.40 5.78
C GLU A 25 -1.60 8.39 5.46
N LEU A 26 -1.14 7.46 4.63
CA LEU A 26 0.24 7.45 4.12
C LEU A 26 0.54 8.57 3.12
N GLY A 27 -0.49 9.28 2.64
CA GLY A 27 -0.41 10.28 1.59
C GLY A 27 -0.55 9.70 0.19
N ALA A 28 -1.06 8.48 0.04
CA ALA A 28 -1.37 7.92 -1.25
C ALA A 28 -2.69 8.48 -1.79
N LEU A 29 -2.72 8.72 -3.09
CA LEU A 29 -3.85 9.24 -3.83
C LEU A 29 -4.51 8.11 -4.61
N GLN A 30 -5.81 7.93 -4.43
CA GLN A 30 -6.58 6.97 -5.22
C GLN A 30 -6.62 7.44 -6.68
N ALA A 31 -6.25 6.57 -7.62
CA ALA A 31 -6.17 6.92 -9.04
C ALA A 31 -7.55 7.16 -9.67
N ALA A 32 -8.57 6.43 -9.21
CA ALA A 32 -9.95 6.55 -9.69
C ALA A 32 -10.97 6.15 -8.60
N PRO A 33 -12.19 6.70 -8.64
CA PRO A 33 -13.24 6.34 -7.70
C PRO A 33 -13.58 4.84 -7.83
N HIS A 34 -13.62 4.13 -6.71
CA HIS A 34 -13.81 2.67 -6.62
C HIS A 34 -12.67 1.82 -7.20
N SER A 35 -11.50 2.42 -7.46
CA SER A 35 -10.33 1.69 -7.91
C SER A 35 -9.44 1.28 -6.75
N CYS A 36 -8.95 0.05 -6.84
CA CYS A 36 -7.92 -0.51 -5.99
C CYS A 36 -6.51 0.04 -6.29
N HIS A 37 -6.40 1.02 -7.19
CA HIS A 37 -5.15 1.62 -7.61
C HIS A 37 -4.89 2.92 -6.84
N TRP A 38 -3.71 2.99 -6.24
CA TRP A 38 -3.25 4.07 -5.39
C TRP A 38 -1.87 4.50 -5.83
N ARG A 39 -1.57 5.79 -5.69
CA ARG A 39 -0.27 6.36 -6.03
C ARG A 39 0.25 7.17 -4.87
N LEU A 40 1.43 6.82 -4.39
CA LEU A 40 2.17 7.52 -3.36
C LEU A 40 3.36 8.23 -4.00
N GLU A 41 3.36 9.56 -3.95
CA GLU A 41 4.46 10.38 -4.47
C GLU A 41 5.35 10.82 -3.30
N ARG A 42 6.65 10.53 -3.39
CA ARG A 42 7.65 10.91 -2.41
C ARG A 42 8.79 11.68 -3.10
N PRO A 43 9.53 12.53 -2.36
CA PRO A 43 10.64 13.26 -2.94
C PRO A 43 11.79 12.29 -3.28
N GLY A 44 11.84 11.85 -4.54
CA GLY A 44 12.88 10.97 -5.09
C GLY A 44 12.36 9.69 -5.75
N TRP A 45 11.13 9.27 -5.43
CA TRP A 45 10.50 8.08 -6.01
C TRP A 45 8.98 8.14 -5.90
N THR A 46 8.30 7.37 -6.75
CA THR A 46 6.84 7.22 -6.73
C THR A 46 6.50 5.75 -6.55
N ALA A 47 5.64 5.41 -5.58
CA ALA A 47 5.10 4.06 -5.46
C ALA A 47 3.67 4.01 -5.99
N THR A 48 3.38 3.06 -6.85
CA THR A 48 2.04 2.70 -7.26
C THR A 48 1.64 1.45 -6.50
N LEU A 49 0.52 1.50 -5.79
CA LEU A 49 -0.01 0.39 -5.00
C LEU A 49 -1.32 -0.07 -5.64
N GLU A 50 -1.49 -1.37 -5.76
CA GLU A 50 -2.65 -1.98 -6.40
C GLU A 50 -3.13 -3.13 -5.52
N TRP A 51 -4.34 -2.99 -4.96
CA TRP A 51 -4.99 -4.06 -4.21
C TRP A 51 -5.58 -5.07 -5.18
N ASP A 52 -5.01 -6.27 -5.20
CA ASP A 52 -5.55 -7.40 -5.95
C ASP A 52 -6.50 -8.24 -5.04
N VAL A 53 -6.96 -9.38 -5.51
CA VAL A 53 -7.89 -10.24 -4.74
C VAL A 53 -7.18 -10.92 -3.57
N GLU A 54 -5.90 -11.26 -3.73
CA GLU A 54 -5.14 -12.08 -2.75
C GLU A 54 -3.85 -11.41 -2.25
N GLU A 55 -3.42 -10.33 -2.90
CA GLU A 55 -2.13 -9.67 -2.66
C GLU A 55 -2.19 -8.16 -2.95
N LEU A 56 -1.24 -7.43 -2.37
CA LEU A 56 -0.98 -6.03 -2.68
C LEU A 56 0.25 -5.94 -3.57
N SER A 57 0.07 -5.46 -4.79
CA SER A 57 1.17 -5.13 -5.68
C SER A 57 1.67 -3.72 -5.41
N VAL A 58 2.96 -3.59 -5.11
CA VAL A 58 3.63 -2.30 -4.90
C VAL A 58 4.74 -2.16 -5.93
N ARG A 59 4.70 -1.06 -6.67
CA ARG A 59 5.66 -0.74 -7.72
C ARG A 59 6.28 0.62 -7.44
N TRP A 60 7.55 0.65 -7.08
CA TRP A 60 8.34 1.86 -6.95
C TRP A 60 8.98 2.21 -8.30
N SER A 61 8.81 3.45 -8.74
CA SER A 61 9.47 4.04 -9.88
C SER A 61 10.36 5.17 -9.37
N GLY A 62 11.67 5.01 -9.50
CA GLY A 62 12.67 5.98 -9.06
C GLY A 62 13.72 6.26 -10.15
N ALA A 63 14.73 7.06 -9.81
CA ALA A 63 15.81 7.38 -10.75
C ALA A 63 16.67 6.15 -11.13
N ASP A 64 16.78 5.17 -10.23
CA ASP A 64 17.59 3.96 -10.41
C ASP A 64 16.85 2.86 -11.21
N GLY A 65 15.55 3.03 -11.45
CA GLY A 65 14.71 2.09 -12.18
C GLY A 65 13.35 1.87 -11.55
N GLU A 66 12.66 0.85 -12.03
CA GLU A 66 11.35 0.43 -11.54
C GLU A 66 11.46 -0.91 -10.82
N VAL A 67 11.03 -0.94 -9.56
CA VAL A 67 11.04 -2.11 -8.68
C VAL A 67 9.59 -2.47 -8.38
N GLN A 68 9.21 -3.73 -8.58
CA GLN A 68 7.89 -4.24 -8.19
C GLN A 68 8.05 -5.34 -7.14
N ARG A 69 7.21 -5.29 -6.10
CA ARG A 69 7.04 -6.36 -5.12
C ARG A 69 5.58 -6.64 -4.88
N GLN A 70 5.32 -7.90 -4.60
CA GLN A 70 3.99 -8.43 -4.32
C GLN A 70 3.95 -8.83 -2.84
N PHE A 71 2.97 -8.31 -2.11
CA PHE A 71 2.77 -8.61 -0.70
C PHE A 71 1.47 -9.40 -0.54
N PRO A 72 1.55 -10.73 -0.37
CA PRO A 72 0.36 -11.53 -0.13
C PRO A 72 -0.32 -11.08 1.17
N TYR A 73 -1.65 -11.19 1.25
CA TYR A 73 -2.42 -10.69 2.40
C TYR A 73 -2.14 -11.38 3.75
N GLY A 74 -1.28 -12.40 3.76
CA GLY A 74 -0.71 -12.97 4.96
C GLY A 74 0.34 -12.07 5.65
N PHE A 75 0.86 -11.04 4.98
CA PHE A 75 1.79 -10.09 5.60
C PHE A 75 1.06 -9.12 6.54
N SER A 76 1.74 -8.76 7.63
CA SER A 76 1.28 -7.74 8.56
C SER A 76 1.29 -6.36 7.91
N ARG A 77 0.29 -5.54 8.23
CA ARG A 77 0.19 -4.16 7.73
C ARG A 77 1.49 -3.36 7.97
N ALA A 78 2.11 -3.52 9.14
CA ALA A 78 3.38 -2.87 9.48
C ALA A 78 4.53 -3.25 8.55
N ASP A 79 4.67 -4.54 8.20
CA ASP A 79 5.75 -4.98 7.31
C ASP A 79 5.57 -4.40 5.91
N VAL A 80 4.33 -4.40 5.41
CA VAL A 80 4.01 -3.81 4.11
C VAL A 80 4.22 -2.30 4.12
N GLU A 81 3.76 -1.61 5.17
CA GLU A 81 3.99 -0.17 5.38
C GLU A 81 5.48 0.17 5.41
N ALA A 82 6.25 -0.57 6.19
CA ALA A 82 7.69 -0.37 6.30
C ALA A 82 8.38 -0.59 4.94
N ALA A 83 7.95 -1.59 4.17
CA ALA A 83 8.48 -1.83 2.83
C ALA A 83 8.11 -0.71 1.85
N ILE A 84 6.86 -0.24 1.84
CA ILE A 84 6.41 0.89 1.02
C ILE A 84 7.24 2.14 1.33
N LEU A 85 7.42 2.45 2.62
CA LEU A 85 8.16 3.62 3.09
C LEU A 85 9.68 3.49 2.89
N ALA A 86 10.22 2.28 2.91
CA ALA A 86 11.64 2.04 2.64
C ALA A 86 12.03 2.44 1.21
N GLY A 87 11.12 2.28 0.24
CA GLY A 87 11.37 2.64 -1.15
C GLY A 87 12.05 1.52 -1.97
N PRO A 88 12.44 1.83 -3.23
CA PRO A 88 13.14 0.92 -4.13
C PRO A 88 14.54 0.54 -3.64
#